data_AF-A0A3Q0JKM1-F1
#
_entry.id   AF-A0A3Q0JKM1-F1
#
_cell.length_a   1.000
_cell.length_b   1.000
_cell.length_c   1.000
_cell.angle_alpha   90.00
_cell.angle_beta   90.00
_cell.angle_gamma   90.00
#
_symmetry.space_group_name_H-M   'P 1'
#
loop_
_entity.id
_entity.type
_entity.pdbx_description
1 polymer ?
#
loop_
_entity_poly.entity_id
_entity_poly.type
_entity_poly.pdbx_seq_one_letter_code
_entity_poly.pdbx_strand_id
1 'polypeptide(L)'
;MYSSVQSDIDKTLALRAQLKSAGITVSVNDFVIKAVALALRQCPLVNCLYTKDEVVSHPSIDISVAVATDNGLITPIVKIGLWIWSCPAVPLPVAPKATSTAAPLGTAAPAPAPSKPLSGYTDIEVSSMRRTIAKRLTESKVRVR
;
A
#
# COMPACT_ATOMS: atom_id res chain seq x y z
N MET A 1 11.37 8.49 4.33
CA MET A 1 10.13 8.77 5.10
C MET A 1 9.06 7.82 4.60
N TYR A 2 8.34 7.13 5.49
CA TYR A 2 7.26 6.21 5.12
C TYR A 2 5.94 6.77 5.66
N SER A 3 4.88 6.64 4.86
CA SER A 3 3.52 6.96 5.27
C SER A 3 2.63 5.76 4.97
N SER A 4 1.71 5.45 5.89
CA SER A 4 0.76 4.35 5.75
C SER A 4 -0.67 4.89 5.80
N VAL A 5 -1.54 4.32 4.97
CA VAL A 5 -2.96 4.62 4.92
C VAL A 5 -3.72 3.29 4.83
N GLN A 6 -4.84 3.19 5.54
CA GLN A 6 -5.75 2.06 5.47
C GLN A 6 -6.96 2.46 4.61
N SER A 7 -7.37 1.56 3.72
CA SER A 7 -8.47 1.79 2.79
C SER A 7 -9.36 0.56 2.70
N ASP A 8 -10.68 0.76 2.81
CA ASP A 8 -11.67 -0.30 2.69
C ASP A 8 -11.91 -0.70 1.23
N ILE A 9 -11.97 -2.01 0.94
CA ILE A 9 -12.01 -2.55 -0.43
C ILE A 9 -13.39 -3.14 -0.78
N ASP A 10 -14.35 -3.14 0.15
CA ASP A 10 -15.65 -3.82 -0.01
C ASP A 10 -16.42 -3.38 -1.26
N LYS A 11 -16.43 -2.06 -1.54
CA LYS A 11 -17.08 -1.51 -2.74
C LYS A 11 -16.43 -2.00 -4.02
N THR A 12 -15.11 -2.11 -4.04
CA THR A 12 -14.34 -2.61 -5.20
C THR A 12 -14.61 -4.09 -5.43
N LEU A 13 -14.76 -4.88 -4.36
CA LEU A 13 -15.11 -6.30 -4.46
C LEU A 13 -16.54 -6.50 -4.98
N ALA A 14 -17.50 -5.68 -4.56
CA ALA A 14 -18.86 -5.69 -5.09
C ALA A 14 -18.89 -5.37 -6.60
N LEU A 15 -18.14 -4.35 -7.04
CA LEU A 15 -18.00 -4.01 -8.46
C LEU A 15 -17.34 -5.13 -9.26
N ARG A 16 -16.34 -5.80 -8.69
CA ARG A 16 -15.72 -6.97 -9.32
C ARG A 16 -16.72 -8.11 -9.55
N ALA A 17 -17.63 -8.36 -8.60
CA ALA A 17 -18.68 -9.37 -8.76
C ALA A 17 -19.64 -9.02 -9.92
N GLN A 18 -20.01 -7.74 -10.05
CA GLN A 18 -20.82 -7.25 -11.17
C GLN A 18 -20.10 -7.41 -12.52
N LEU A 19 -18.82 -7.03 -12.60
CA LEU A 19 -18.04 -7.16 -13.84
C LEU A 19 -17.80 -8.62 -14.24
N LYS A 20 -17.67 -9.51 -13.25
CA LYS A 20 -17.58 -10.95 -13.50
C LYS A 20 -18.87 -11.49 -14.12
N SER A 21 -20.03 -10.98 -13.73
CA SER A 21 -21.32 -11.35 -14.36
C SER A 21 -21.42 -10.89 -15.82
N ALA A 22 -20.73 -9.80 -16.18
CA ALA A 22 -20.58 -9.34 -17.55
C ALA A 22 -19.49 -10.11 -18.36
N GLY A 23 -18.91 -11.16 -17.80
CA GLY A 23 -17.90 -12.00 -18.45
C GLY A 23 -16.48 -11.44 -18.43
N ILE A 24 -16.24 -10.32 -17.73
CA ILE A 24 -14.91 -9.69 -17.66
C ILE A 24 -14.21 -10.10 -16.36
N THR A 25 -13.14 -10.87 -16.48
CA THR A 25 -12.32 -11.27 -15.33
C THR A 25 -11.31 -10.19 -15.00
N VAL A 26 -11.61 -9.39 -13.99
CA VAL A 26 -10.72 -8.34 -13.48
C VAL A 26 -10.08 -8.77 -12.15
N SER A 27 -8.81 -8.44 -11.95
CA SER A 27 -8.08 -8.66 -10.69
C SER A 27 -8.15 -7.43 -9.77
N VAL A 28 -7.84 -7.61 -8.48
CA VAL A 28 -7.74 -6.46 -7.56
C VAL A 28 -6.58 -5.54 -7.96
N ASN A 29 -5.51 -6.10 -8.49
CA ASN A 29 -4.33 -5.35 -8.93
C ASN A 29 -4.68 -4.34 -10.03
N ASP A 30 -5.58 -4.69 -10.96
CA ASP A 30 -6.00 -3.80 -12.05
C ASP A 30 -6.70 -2.53 -11.52
N PHE A 31 -7.49 -2.67 -10.46
CA PHE A 31 -8.12 -1.52 -9.80
C PHE A 31 -7.09 -0.65 -9.09
N VAL A 32 -6.09 -1.26 -8.44
CA VAL A 32 -5.01 -0.53 -7.77
C VAL A 32 -4.19 0.26 -8.79
N ILE A 33 -3.78 -0.38 -9.90
CA ILE A 33 -3.01 0.26 -10.97
C ILE A 33 -3.81 1.45 -11.55
N LYS A 34 -5.11 1.26 -11.82
CA LYS A 34 -5.96 2.33 -12.32
C LYS A 34 -6.11 3.48 -11.31
N ALA A 35 -6.29 3.18 -10.02
CA ALA A 35 -6.40 4.18 -8.97
C ALA A 35 -5.11 5.00 -8.83
N VAL A 36 -3.96 4.34 -8.86
CA VAL A 36 -2.64 5.01 -8.84
C VAL A 36 -2.44 5.89 -10.06
N ALA A 37 -2.79 5.41 -11.27
CA ALA A 37 -2.69 6.20 -12.49
C ALA A 37 -3.56 7.47 -12.43
N LEU A 38 -4.78 7.38 -11.89
CA LEU A 38 -5.66 8.54 -11.68
C LEU A 38 -5.09 9.50 -10.62
N ALA A 39 -4.51 8.97 -9.53
CA ALA A 39 -3.89 9.79 -8.50
C ALA A 39 -2.67 10.56 -9.02
N LEU A 40 -1.82 9.92 -9.83
CA LEU A 40 -0.67 10.57 -10.47
C LEU A 40 -1.10 11.64 -11.49
N ARG A 41 -2.25 11.45 -12.16
CA ARG A 41 -2.83 12.48 -13.03
C ARG A 41 -3.27 13.72 -12.25
N GLN A 42 -3.80 13.54 -11.04
CA GLN A 42 -4.25 14.65 -10.19
C GLN A 42 -3.06 15.36 -9.49
N CYS A 43 -2.02 14.61 -9.14
CA CYS A 43 -0.84 15.11 -8.43
C CYS A 43 0.43 14.92 -9.29
N PRO A 44 0.65 15.76 -10.32
CA PRO A 44 1.77 15.61 -11.25
C PRO A 44 3.14 15.81 -10.58
N LEU A 45 3.19 16.50 -9.43
CA LEU A 45 4.42 16.71 -8.66
C LEU A 45 5.06 15.40 -8.16
N VAL A 46 4.27 14.33 -8.03
CA VAL A 46 4.76 13.00 -7.63
C VAL A 46 5.37 12.27 -8.84
N ASN A 47 4.92 12.58 -10.06
CA ASN A 47 5.40 11.96 -11.29
C ASN A 47 6.56 12.78 -11.90
N CYS A 48 7.65 12.90 -11.15
CA CYS A 48 8.83 13.66 -11.54
C CYS A 48 10.11 12.85 -11.41
N LEU A 49 11.04 13.10 -12.31
CA LEU A 49 12.41 12.59 -12.25
C LEU A 49 13.32 13.67 -11.69
N TYR A 50 14.07 13.30 -10.65
CA TYR A 50 15.12 14.14 -10.10
C TYR A 50 16.42 13.85 -10.85
N THR A 51 16.82 14.78 -11.72
CA THR A 51 18.16 14.81 -12.29
C THR A 51 19.03 15.73 -11.44
N LYS A 52 20.35 15.67 -11.59
CA LYS A 52 21.35 16.31 -10.72
C LYS A 52 21.02 17.74 -10.29
N ASP A 53 20.36 18.54 -11.15
CA ASP A 53 20.02 19.93 -10.86
C ASP A 53 18.57 20.32 -11.23
N GLU A 54 17.75 19.40 -11.76
CA GLU A 54 16.41 19.73 -12.27
C GLU A 54 15.38 18.64 -11.94
N VAL A 55 14.15 19.09 -11.66
CA VAL A 55 12.98 18.23 -11.49
C VAL A 55 12.20 18.23 -12.80
N VAL A 56 12.31 17.13 -13.55
CA VAL A 56 11.63 17.00 -14.85
C VAL A 56 10.31 16.25 -14.64
N SER A 57 9.18 16.93 -14.83
CA SER A 57 7.86 16.30 -14.82
C SER A 57 7.56 15.63 -16.16
N HIS A 58 7.03 14.41 -16.15
CA HIS A 58 6.59 13.72 -17.36
C HIS A 58 5.06 13.69 -17.51
N PRO A 59 4.52 13.97 -18.71
CA PRO A 59 3.08 13.93 -18.96
C PRO A 59 2.54 12.50 -19.12
N SER A 60 3.40 11.55 -19.49
CA SER A 60 3.07 10.13 -19.54
C SER A 60 3.20 9.48 -18.17
N ILE A 61 2.27 8.58 -17.85
CA ILE A 61 2.27 7.81 -16.60
C ILE A 61 2.50 6.36 -16.94
N ASP A 62 3.67 5.85 -16.56
CA ASP A 62 4.04 4.44 -16.71
C ASP A 62 4.14 3.80 -15.32
N ILE A 63 3.46 2.67 -15.12
CA ILE A 63 3.45 1.96 -13.83
C ILE A 63 4.16 0.63 -14.00
N SER A 64 5.22 0.41 -13.22
CA SER A 64 5.88 -0.90 -13.14
C SER A 64 5.25 -1.75 -12.05
N VAL A 65 5.03 -3.03 -12.35
CA VAL A 65 4.51 -4.00 -11.39
C VAL A 65 5.63 -4.98 -11.07
N ALA A 66 6.00 -5.07 -9.80
CA ALA A 66 7.02 -6.01 -9.36
C ALA A 66 6.42 -7.43 -9.25
N VAL A 67 6.88 -8.35 -10.09
CA VAL A 67 6.42 -9.74 -10.14
C VAL A 67 7.56 -10.66 -9.72
N ALA A 68 7.33 -11.41 -8.63
CA ALA A 68 8.26 -12.43 -8.17
C ALA A 68 8.10 -13.69 -9.03
N THR A 69 9.21 -14.14 -9.62
CA THR A 69 9.34 -15.40 -10.35
C THR A 69 10.37 -16.29 -9.66
N ASP A 70 10.36 -17.60 -9.94
CA ASP A 70 11.31 -18.55 -9.33
C ASP A 70 12.77 -18.20 -9.66
N ASN A 71 13.00 -17.52 -10.79
CA ASN A 71 14.31 -17.07 -11.25
C ASN A 71 14.70 -15.65 -10.78
N GLY A 72 13.85 -14.98 -9.99
CA GLY A 72 14.12 -13.63 -9.47
C GLY A 72 12.95 -12.64 -9.58
N LEU A 73 13.26 -11.34 -9.52
CA LEU A 73 12.27 -10.26 -9.60
C LEU A 73 12.27 -9.64 -10.99
N ILE A 74 11.11 -9.67 -11.66
CA ILE A 74 10.90 -9.01 -12.95
C ILE A 74 9.94 -7.84 -12.74
N THR A 75 10.20 -6.72 -13.43
CA THR A 75 9.36 -5.51 -13.37
C THR A 75 8.81 -5.17 -14.75
N PRO A 76 7.74 -5.85 -15.22
CA PRO A 76 7.03 -5.42 -16.42
C PRO A 76 6.50 -3.99 -16.26
N ILE A 77 6.55 -3.23 -17.35
CA ILE A 77 6.06 -1.86 -17.44
C ILE A 77 4.68 -1.88 -18.11
N VAL A 78 3.68 -1.36 -17.40
CA VAL A 78 2.33 -1.13 -17.93
C VAL A 78 2.26 0.31 -18.41
N LYS A 79 2.19 0.50 -19.73
CA LYS A 79 2.01 1.82 -20.34
C LYS A 79 0.54 2.21 -20.30
N ILE A 80 0.18 3.20 -19.48
CA ILE A 80 -1.18 3.73 -19.43
C ILE A 80 -1.34 4.75 -20.57
N GLY A 81 -1.91 4.28 -21.69
CA GLY A 81 -2.19 5.11 -22.86
C GLY A 81 -3.37 6.08 -22.69
N LEU A 82 -3.78 6.68 -23.82
CA LEU A 82 -4.80 7.73 -23.95
C LEU A 82 -6.19 7.40 -23.33
N TRP A 83 -6.47 6.14 -23.01
CA TRP A 83 -7.75 5.71 -22.45
C TRP A 83 -8.01 6.28 -21.04
N ILE A 84 -6.97 6.60 -20.26
CA ILE A 84 -7.13 7.28 -18.96
C ILE A 84 -7.72 8.69 -19.12
N TRP A 85 -7.45 9.34 -20.27
CA TRP A 85 -8.02 10.66 -20.60
C TRP A 85 -9.51 10.60 -20.92
N SER A 86 -9.98 9.44 -21.39
CA SER A 86 -11.39 9.19 -21.69
C SER A 86 -12.25 8.92 -20.46
N CYS A 87 -11.66 8.58 -19.30
CA CYS A 87 -12.43 8.46 -18.06
C CYS A 87 -12.73 9.86 -17.52
N PRO A 88 -14.01 10.21 -17.29
CA PRO A 88 -14.37 11.47 -16.63
C PRO A 88 -13.68 11.53 -15.27
N ALA A 89 -13.14 12.70 -14.92
CA ALA A 89 -12.44 12.91 -13.67
C ALA A 89 -13.35 12.47 -12.51
N VAL A 90 -12.99 11.39 -11.83
CA VAL A 90 -13.73 10.91 -10.67
C VAL A 90 -13.64 12.03 -9.62
N PRO A 91 -14.77 12.65 -9.22
CA PRO A 91 -14.76 13.60 -8.13
C PRO A 91 -14.44 12.81 -6.88
N LEU A 92 -13.24 12.99 -6.34
CA LEU A 92 -12.92 12.41 -5.05
C LEU A 92 -13.80 13.10 -4.00
N PRO A 93 -14.38 12.34 -3.05
CA PRO A 93 -14.73 12.95 -1.78
C PRO A 93 -13.42 13.52 -1.24
N VAL A 94 -13.36 14.84 -1.08
CA VAL A 94 -12.27 15.54 -0.41
C VAL A 94 -12.02 14.82 0.91
N ALA A 95 -10.96 14.01 0.98
CA ALA A 95 -10.47 13.51 2.24
C ALA A 95 -10.27 14.73 3.15
N PRO A 96 -10.70 14.68 4.42
CA PRO A 96 -10.48 15.79 5.32
C PRO A 96 -9.00 16.11 5.28
N LYS A 97 -8.69 17.37 4.95
CA LYS A 97 -7.34 17.94 5.00
C LYS A 97 -6.68 17.37 6.25
N ALA A 98 -5.60 16.60 6.09
CA ALA A 98 -4.81 16.17 7.22
C ALA A 98 -4.42 17.44 7.98
N THR A 99 -5.09 17.68 9.10
CA THR A 99 -4.77 18.76 10.01
C THR A 99 -3.43 18.38 10.59
N SER A 100 -2.38 18.99 10.05
CA SER A 100 -1.11 19.12 10.75
C SER A 100 -1.42 19.92 12.01
N THR A 101 -1.78 19.23 13.09
CA THR A 101 -1.56 19.76 14.43
C THR A 101 -0.12 19.41 14.75
N ALA A 102 0.77 20.34 14.45
CA ALA A 102 2.10 20.38 15.02
C ALA A 102 1.95 20.41 16.56
N ALA A 103 2.26 19.29 17.21
CA ALA A 103 2.46 19.22 18.66
C ALA A 103 3.95 19.47 18.96
N PRO A 104 4.26 20.24 20.03
CA PRO A 104 5.46 21.05 20.12
C PRO A 104 6.73 20.22 20.39
N LEU A 105 7.87 20.80 20.00
CA LEU A 105 9.19 20.38 20.48
C LEU A 105 9.22 20.45 22.02
N GLY A 106 9.10 19.29 22.65
CA GLY A 106 9.23 19.07 24.08
C GLY A 106 10.63 18.59 24.42
N THR A 107 11.23 19.31 25.37
CA THR A 107 12.55 19.21 25.97
C THR A 107 12.93 17.81 26.47
N ALA A 108 14.24 17.55 26.44
CA ALA A 108 14.98 16.42 27.03
C ALA A 108 14.25 15.56 28.07
N ALA A 109 14.17 14.26 27.81
CA ALA A 109 13.71 13.26 28.77
C ALA A 109 14.82 12.88 29.78
N PRO A 110 14.64 13.07 31.09
CA PRO A 110 15.34 12.30 32.10
C PRO A 110 14.68 10.91 32.22
N ALA A 111 15.49 9.88 32.45
CA ALA A 111 15.01 8.51 32.66
C ALA A 111 14.08 8.40 33.88
N PRO A 112 13.10 7.48 33.85
CA PRO A 112 12.63 6.88 35.11
C PRO A 112 12.48 5.35 35.06
N ALA A 113 12.64 4.78 36.26
CA ALA A 113 12.54 3.38 36.64
C ALA A 113 11.06 2.86 36.63
N PRO A 114 10.81 1.56 36.90
CA PRO A 114 9.65 0.81 36.37
C PRO A 114 8.39 0.91 37.23
N SER A 115 7.18 0.90 36.62
CA SER A 115 5.95 0.54 37.35
C SER A 115 4.78 0.02 36.48
N LYS A 116 4.46 -1.28 36.75
CA LYS A 116 3.21 -2.08 36.68
C LYS A 116 2.41 -2.29 35.37
N PRO A 117 1.90 -3.52 35.14
CA PRO A 117 1.26 -3.93 33.87
C PRO A 117 -0.24 -3.61 33.86
N LEU A 118 -0.72 -3.08 32.75
CA LEU A 118 -2.14 -2.84 32.50
C LEU A 118 -2.74 -4.07 31.79
N SER A 119 -3.52 -4.85 32.56
CA SER A 119 -4.26 -6.02 32.09
C SER A 119 -5.30 -5.63 31.05
N GLY A 120 -5.10 -6.08 29.81
CA GLY A 120 -5.99 -5.86 28.68
C GLY A 120 -5.59 -6.66 27.43
N TYR A 121 -4.97 -7.83 27.62
CA TYR A 121 -4.62 -8.72 26.52
C TYR A 121 -5.63 -9.86 26.49
N THR A 122 -6.48 -9.86 25.46
CA THR A 122 -7.21 -11.08 25.09
C THR A 122 -6.27 -11.96 24.27
N ASP A 123 -5.81 -13.05 24.87
CA ASP A 123 -5.12 -14.14 24.18
C ASP A 123 -6.10 -14.78 23.19
N ILE A 124 -5.88 -14.51 21.90
CA ILE A 124 -6.53 -15.28 20.84
C ILE A 124 -5.77 -16.61 20.77
N GLU A 125 -6.39 -17.67 21.27
CA GLU A 125 -5.78 -18.99 21.33
C GLU A 125 -5.24 -19.42 19.96
N VAL A 126 -4.04 -20.00 19.98
CA VAL A 126 -3.26 -20.33 18.80
C VAL A 126 -3.97 -21.41 17.98
N SER A 127 -4.62 -21.01 16.88
CA SER A 127 -5.22 -21.95 15.92
C SER A 127 -4.19 -22.98 15.41
N SER A 128 -4.66 -24.15 14.98
CA SER A 128 -3.82 -25.27 14.50
C SER A 128 -2.79 -24.85 13.45
N MET A 129 -3.14 -23.89 12.57
CA MET A 129 -2.21 -23.28 11.61
C MET A 129 -1.10 -22.46 12.28
N ARG A 130 -1.43 -21.61 13.25
CA ARG A 130 -0.45 -20.78 13.98
C ARG A 130 0.53 -21.65 14.78
N ARG A 131 0.03 -22.76 15.34
CA ARG A 131 0.86 -23.75 16.07
C ARG A 131 1.80 -24.49 15.11
N THR A 132 1.35 -24.80 13.90
CA THR A 132 2.16 -25.44 12.86
C THR A 132 3.26 -24.50 12.35
N ILE A 133 2.95 -23.21 12.15
CA ILE A 133 3.93 -22.20 11.74
C ILE A 133 4.99 -22.00 12.82
N ALA A 134 4.58 -21.87 14.08
CA ALA A 134 5.50 -21.73 15.20
C ALA A 134 6.47 -22.92 15.27
N LYS A 135 5.96 -24.15 15.13
CA LYS A 135 6.77 -25.37 15.15
C LYS A 135 7.76 -25.45 13.98
N ARG A 136 7.36 -25.04 12.77
CA ARG A 136 8.26 -24.99 11.60
C ARG A 136 9.34 -23.93 11.74
N LEU A 137 9.03 -22.80 12.37
CA LEU A 137 10.00 -21.73 12.61
C LEU A 137 11.03 -22.11 13.68
N THR A 138 10.62 -22.79 14.76
CA THR A 138 11.58 -23.33 15.74
C THR A 138 12.43 -24.45 15.14
N GLU A 139 11.84 -25.36 14.37
CA GLU A 139 12.59 -26.42 13.66
C GLU A 139 13.65 -25.84 12.70
N SER A 140 13.31 -24.79 11.93
CA SER A 140 14.26 -24.13 11.02
C SER A 140 15.36 -23.36 11.75
N LYS A 141 15.09 -22.81 12.94
CA LYS A 141 16.09 -22.07 13.72
C LYS A 141 17.10 -23.00 14.43
N VAL A 142 16.70 -24.23 14.76
CA VAL A 142 17.60 -25.26 15.30
C VAL A 142 18.48 -25.88 14.22
N ARG A 143 18.00 -25.91 12.97
CA ARG A 143 18.76 -26.45 11.82
C ARG A 143 19.84 -25.51 11.29
N VAL A 144 19.74 -24.21 11.56
CA VAL A 144 20.65 -23.17 11.04
C VAL A 144 21.70 -22.76 12.09
N ARG A 145 22.04 -23.65 13.03
CA ARG A 145 23.16 -23.50 13.95
C ARG A 145 24.13 -24.66 13.84
#